data_AF-A0A9Q1E717-F1
#
_entry.id   AF-A0A9Q1E717-F1
#
_cell.length_a   1.000
_cell.length_b   1.000
_cell.length_c   1.000
_cell.angle_alpha   90.00
_cell.angle_beta   90.00
_cell.angle_gamma   90.00
#
_symmetry.space_group_name_H-M   'P 1'
#
loop_
_entity.id
_entity.type
_entity.pdbx_description
1 polymer ?
#
loop_
_entity_poly.entity_id
_entity_poly.type
_entity_poly.pdbx_seq_one_letter_code
_entity_poly.pdbx_strand_id
1 'polypeptide(L)'
;MYRTISLSHFLSPAHFPSTPLTTHPLLCSGEISAPSHTTSALSALPPPATFAKMPIDVATSVFNSCLSQSLNSLCPLVSKPARLSLPSPWLTDSLRSSRTMLQAAERKWRKSRSPDDLASYHTLLAAFIAATTSAKTSFFQSKIDACVSNPCKLFSTFSSLSAGDFLTHFEGKVAVIWNSFTHPVIPHIPHTEPIATLSSFKILEDSDVLQLVTRHRATTCPLDPIHSAVLQSISAELLPYLSSIINTSLICDHVPAAFKTARVTPLLKKPSLDPSDVRNYRPVSLLPFLSKTIECAVLNQLSVFLHQNNLLDPHQSGFRTGHSTEIALLAMTEALATARASSLSSVLILLYLSAAFDTVNHKLLISTLAEMAISGTALSWFVSYLTDPTKSPGRVPSLLPVPCLQESRRDLYWVLCCSLCILSHLVQ
;
A
#
# COMPACT_ATOMS: atom_id res chain seq x y z
N MET A 1 -0.51 2.55 -20.17
CA MET A 1 0.84 2.36 -20.75
C MET A 1 1.55 1.29 -19.94
N TYR A 2 2.46 0.52 -20.53
CA TYR A 2 3.30 -0.46 -19.83
C TYR A 2 4.75 -0.28 -20.28
N ARG A 3 5.71 -0.26 -19.35
CA ARG A 3 7.13 -0.36 -19.72
C ARG A 3 7.36 -1.76 -20.30
N THR A 4 8.01 -1.85 -21.46
CA THR A 4 8.41 -3.15 -22.02
C THR A 4 9.80 -3.46 -21.45
N ILE A 5 9.90 -4.52 -20.64
CA ILE A 5 11.16 -5.03 -20.10
C ILE A 5 11.20 -6.53 -20.40
N SER A 6 12.39 -7.06 -20.68
CA SER A 6 12.76 -8.48 -20.48
C SER A 6 14.24 -8.43 -20.09
N LEU A 7 14.64 -8.66 -18.84
CA LEU A 7 13.97 -9.28 -17.69
C LEU A 7 13.55 -10.72 -17.96
N SER A 8 14.55 -11.53 -18.27
CA SER A 8 14.43 -12.96 -18.47
C SER A 8 15.19 -13.72 -17.37
N HIS A 9 14.46 -14.51 -16.58
CA HIS A 9 14.95 -15.36 -15.48
C HIS A 9 15.75 -14.71 -14.33
N PHE A 10 15.12 -14.74 -13.15
CA PHE A 10 15.77 -15.08 -11.89
C PHE A 10 15.03 -16.28 -11.28
N LEU A 11 15.70 -17.01 -10.38
CA LEU A 11 15.23 -18.15 -9.57
C LEU A 11 15.27 -19.55 -10.19
N SER A 12 15.86 -20.45 -9.40
CA SER A 12 15.78 -21.92 -9.37
C SER A 12 15.86 -22.33 -7.87
N PRO A 13 15.52 -23.55 -7.43
CA PRO A 13 14.20 -23.74 -6.82
C PRO A 13 14.25 -24.20 -5.34
N ALA A 14 13.19 -23.86 -4.60
CA ALA A 14 12.84 -24.48 -3.32
C ALA A 14 11.49 -25.21 -3.43
N HIS A 15 11.26 -26.20 -2.56
CA HIS A 15 10.39 -27.35 -2.83
C HIS A 15 8.95 -27.23 -2.27
N PHE A 16 7.99 -27.91 -2.94
CA PHE A 16 6.58 -28.22 -2.53
C PHE A 16 5.51 -27.10 -2.55
N PRO A 17 4.20 -27.45 -2.66
CA PRO A 17 3.57 -28.49 -3.49
C PRO A 17 2.46 -27.93 -4.42
N SER A 18 1.84 -28.82 -5.21
CA SER A 18 1.04 -28.54 -6.41
C SER A 18 -0.44 -28.15 -6.21
N THR A 19 -0.94 -27.21 -7.03
CA THR A 19 -2.29 -27.19 -7.66
C THR A 19 -2.37 -26.06 -8.73
N PRO A 20 -3.33 -26.04 -9.68
CA PRO A 20 -3.00 -25.80 -11.10
C PRO A 20 -3.05 -24.35 -11.63
N LEU A 21 -2.31 -24.14 -12.72
CA LEU A 21 -2.12 -22.86 -13.42
C LEU A 21 -3.36 -22.35 -14.17
N THR A 22 -3.48 -21.01 -14.22
CA THR A 22 -4.11 -20.30 -15.34
C THR A 22 -3.00 -19.63 -16.17
N THR A 23 -3.01 -19.81 -17.48
CA THR A 23 -1.92 -19.37 -18.37
C THR A 23 -1.94 -17.87 -18.67
N HIS A 24 -0.80 -17.21 -18.45
CA HIS A 24 -0.46 -15.86 -18.91
C HIS A 24 0.77 -15.92 -19.86
N PRO A 25 1.04 -14.87 -20.67
CA PRO A 25 1.91 -15.01 -21.84
C PRO A 25 3.37 -15.32 -21.51
N LEU A 26 3.98 -16.17 -22.34
CA LEU A 26 5.39 -16.56 -22.28
C LEU A 26 6.31 -15.37 -22.58
N LEU A 27 7.37 -15.23 -21.78
CA LEU A 27 8.53 -14.36 -22.02
C LEU A 27 9.80 -15.23 -22.01
N CYS A 28 10.66 -15.08 -23.01
CA CYS A 28 11.83 -15.94 -23.25
C CYS A 28 13.07 -15.53 -22.42
N SER A 29 14.02 -16.46 -22.28
CA SER A 29 15.22 -16.48 -21.39
C SER A 29 16.44 -15.66 -21.87
N GLY A 30 17.28 -15.15 -20.95
CA GLY A 30 18.47 -14.31 -21.22
C GLY A 30 18.93 -13.43 -20.03
N GLU A 31 20.11 -13.69 -19.46
CA GLU A 31 20.61 -13.09 -18.21
C GLU A 31 20.87 -11.56 -18.30
N ILE A 32 20.67 -10.83 -17.19
CA ILE A 32 21.04 -9.41 -17.05
C ILE A 32 22.20 -9.26 -16.08
N SER A 33 23.32 -8.69 -16.55
CA SER A 33 24.47 -8.32 -15.73
C SER A 33 24.27 -6.94 -15.09
N ALA A 34 24.52 -6.83 -13.78
CA ALA A 34 24.22 -5.64 -12.97
C ALA A 34 25.04 -4.34 -13.23
N PRO A 35 26.35 -4.36 -13.60
CA PRO A 35 27.22 -3.18 -13.45
C PRO A 35 27.02 -2.08 -14.51
N SER A 36 26.36 -2.37 -15.63
CA SER A 36 26.13 -1.39 -16.70
C SER A 36 25.02 -0.38 -16.34
N HIS A 37 23.99 -0.81 -15.63
CA HIS A 37 22.81 0.01 -15.34
C HIS A 37 23.00 0.89 -14.09
N THR A 38 23.72 0.39 -13.08
CA THR A 38 24.05 1.13 -11.85
C THR A 38 24.93 2.34 -12.18
N THR A 39 25.95 2.15 -13.02
CA THR A 39 26.84 3.21 -13.53
C THR A 39 26.05 4.36 -14.19
N SER A 40 25.00 4.07 -14.96
CA SER A 40 24.18 5.09 -15.62
C SER A 40 23.24 5.86 -14.69
N ALA A 41 22.87 5.29 -13.53
CA ALA A 41 22.07 5.99 -12.53
C ALA A 41 22.94 6.88 -11.63
N LEU A 42 24.13 6.40 -11.29
CA LEU A 42 25.11 7.10 -10.46
C LEU A 42 25.74 8.29 -11.20
N SER A 43 26.02 8.16 -12.50
CA SER A 43 26.59 9.26 -13.30
C SER A 43 25.66 10.46 -13.47
N ALA A 44 24.35 10.27 -13.29
CA ALA A 44 23.35 11.34 -13.32
C ALA A 44 23.17 12.05 -11.97
N LEU A 45 23.65 11.47 -10.86
CA LEU A 45 23.54 12.07 -9.52
C LEU A 45 24.73 13.02 -9.25
N PRO A 46 24.52 14.15 -8.54
CA PRO A 46 25.62 14.99 -8.08
C PRO A 46 26.56 14.23 -7.14
N PRO A 47 27.87 14.56 -7.05
CA PRO A 47 28.78 13.91 -6.12
C PRO A 47 28.23 13.92 -4.68
N PRO A 48 28.37 12.83 -3.89
CA PRO A 48 27.73 12.71 -2.56
C PRO A 48 28.00 13.88 -1.61
N ALA A 49 29.22 14.42 -1.61
CA ALA A 49 29.60 15.57 -0.78
C ALA A 49 28.93 16.91 -1.20
N THR A 50 28.44 17.00 -2.44
CA THR A 50 27.62 18.13 -2.92
C THR A 50 26.15 17.86 -2.63
N PHE A 51 25.68 16.63 -2.86
CA PHE A 51 24.31 16.21 -2.59
C PHE A 51 23.94 16.39 -1.11
N ALA A 52 24.80 15.98 -0.18
CA ALA A 52 24.59 16.08 1.27
C ALA A 52 24.52 17.53 1.81
N LYS A 53 24.83 18.54 0.98
CA LYS A 53 24.70 19.96 1.31
C LYS A 53 23.46 20.62 0.71
N MET A 54 22.69 19.90 -0.11
CA MET A 54 21.46 20.41 -0.71
C MET A 54 20.33 20.46 0.33
N PRO A 55 19.43 21.47 0.27
CA PRO A 55 18.19 21.43 1.03
C PRO A 55 17.40 20.16 0.71
N ILE A 56 16.80 19.53 1.73
CA ILE A 56 16.30 18.15 1.62
C ILE A 56 15.23 17.94 0.53
N ASP A 57 14.36 18.93 0.28
CA ASP A 57 13.39 18.88 -0.82
C ASP A 57 14.08 18.92 -2.20
N VAL A 58 15.14 19.73 -2.33
CA VAL A 58 15.95 19.82 -3.56
C VAL A 58 16.70 18.50 -3.76
N ALA A 59 17.35 17.97 -2.73
CA ALA A 59 18.04 16.68 -2.75
C ALA A 59 17.09 15.55 -3.18
N THR A 60 15.90 15.49 -2.57
CA THR A 60 14.86 14.49 -2.88
C THR A 60 14.33 14.65 -4.31
N SER A 61 14.10 15.88 -4.78
CA SER A 61 13.65 16.16 -6.14
C SER A 61 14.71 15.79 -7.18
N VAL A 62 15.99 16.11 -6.94
CA VAL A 62 17.11 15.72 -7.80
C VAL A 62 17.21 14.20 -7.85
N PHE A 63 17.25 13.51 -6.70
CA PHE A 63 17.33 12.06 -6.63
C PHE A 63 16.21 11.37 -7.42
N ASN A 64 14.95 11.78 -7.21
CA ASN A 64 13.80 11.24 -7.94
C ASN A 64 13.88 11.54 -9.44
N SER A 65 14.35 12.73 -9.83
CA SER A 65 14.49 13.12 -11.24
C SER A 65 15.57 12.31 -11.95
N CYS A 66 16.76 12.18 -11.37
CA CYS A 66 17.87 11.42 -11.93
C CYS A 66 17.53 9.94 -12.11
N LEU A 67 16.92 9.31 -11.09
CA LEU A 67 16.46 7.92 -11.19
C LEU A 67 15.36 7.73 -12.25
N SER A 68 14.41 8.67 -12.34
CA SER A 68 13.34 8.62 -13.36
C SER A 68 13.90 8.79 -14.78
N GLN A 69 14.86 9.71 -14.97
CA GLN A 69 15.53 9.95 -16.25
C GLN A 69 16.36 8.73 -16.67
N SER A 70 17.13 8.16 -15.75
CA SER A 70 17.92 6.94 -15.98
C SER A 70 17.01 5.78 -16.40
N LEU A 71 15.90 5.55 -15.70
CA LEU A 71 14.93 4.51 -16.08
C LEU A 71 14.24 4.80 -17.42
N ASN A 72 13.99 6.06 -17.77
CA ASN A 72 13.43 6.42 -19.07
C ASN A 72 14.45 6.27 -20.22
N SER A 73 15.74 6.49 -19.96
CA SER A 73 16.82 6.24 -20.92
C SER A 73 17.06 4.74 -21.14
N LEU A 74 17.02 3.94 -20.07
CA LEU A 74 17.22 2.49 -20.11
C LEU A 74 15.98 1.72 -20.59
N CYS A 75 14.78 2.25 -20.31
CA CYS A 75 13.50 1.59 -20.58
C CYS A 75 12.45 2.64 -21.03
N PRO A 76 12.56 3.15 -22.28
CA PRO A 76 11.67 4.18 -22.80
C PRO A 76 10.20 3.74 -22.83
N LEU A 77 9.31 4.72 -22.62
CA LEU A 77 7.87 4.52 -22.63
C LEU A 77 7.35 4.32 -24.06
N VAL A 78 6.96 3.10 -24.39
CA VAL A 78 6.34 2.77 -25.69
C VAL A 78 4.81 2.68 -25.53
N SER A 79 4.08 3.48 -26.32
CA SER A 79 2.64 3.34 -26.45
C SER A 79 2.30 2.11 -27.30
N LYS A 80 1.52 1.18 -26.72
CA LYS A 80 0.89 0.08 -27.45
C LYS A 80 -0.63 0.27 -27.41
N PRO A 81 -1.37 0.01 -28.50
CA PRO A 81 -2.83 0.12 -28.49
C PRO A 81 -3.42 -0.84 -27.45
N ALA A 82 -4.30 -0.33 -26.60
CA ALA A 82 -4.86 -1.09 -25.50
C ALA A 82 -5.91 -2.09 -26.02
N ARG A 83 -5.65 -3.40 -25.85
CA ARG A 83 -6.70 -4.41 -25.95
C ARG A 83 -7.51 -4.42 -24.65
N LEU A 84 -8.75 -3.92 -24.72
CA LEU A 84 -9.69 -3.96 -23.60
C LEU A 84 -9.99 -5.42 -23.24
N SER A 85 -9.50 -5.84 -22.07
CA SER A 85 -9.75 -7.15 -21.48
C SER A 85 -10.60 -7.00 -20.22
N LEU A 86 -11.89 -6.68 -20.39
CA LEU A 86 -12.86 -6.86 -19.32
C LEU A 86 -12.94 -8.36 -18.93
N PRO A 87 -13.51 -8.69 -17.75
CA PRO A 87 -14.03 -10.03 -17.51
C PRO A 87 -14.87 -10.46 -18.71
N SER A 88 -14.88 -11.76 -19.01
CA SER A 88 -15.68 -12.31 -20.10
C SER A 88 -17.00 -12.87 -19.52
N PRO A 89 -18.07 -12.08 -19.37
CA PRO A 89 -19.35 -12.56 -18.84
C PRO A 89 -20.03 -13.59 -19.75
N TRP A 90 -19.63 -13.67 -21.03
CA TRP A 90 -20.00 -14.76 -21.94
C TRP A 90 -19.32 -16.11 -21.60
N LEU A 91 -18.35 -16.14 -20.67
CA LEU A 91 -17.62 -17.36 -20.27
C LEU A 91 -18.36 -18.12 -19.16
N THR A 92 -19.37 -18.88 -19.58
CA THR A 92 -20.19 -19.75 -18.73
C THR A 92 -19.43 -20.97 -18.20
N ASP A 93 -19.95 -21.61 -17.16
CA ASP A 93 -19.32 -22.81 -16.57
C ASP A 93 -19.33 -24.03 -17.51
N SER A 94 -20.28 -24.07 -18.45
CA SER A 94 -20.25 -25.02 -19.58
C SER A 94 -18.97 -24.81 -20.43
N LEU A 95 -18.66 -23.58 -20.83
CA LEU A 95 -17.42 -23.28 -21.59
C LEU A 95 -16.14 -23.53 -20.77
N ARG A 96 -16.16 -23.31 -19.45
CA ARG A 96 -15.03 -23.67 -18.56
C ARG A 96 -14.82 -25.19 -18.52
N SER A 97 -15.91 -25.96 -18.49
CA SER A 97 -15.88 -27.42 -18.53
C SER A 97 -15.36 -27.93 -19.88
N SER A 98 -15.86 -27.40 -21.00
CA SER A 98 -15.35 -27.70 -22.36
C SER A 98 -13.88 -27.36 -22.53
N ARG A 99 -13.40 -26.22 -21.99
CA ARG A 99 -11.97 -25.86 -21.99
C ARG A 99 -11.12 -26.87 -21.21
N THR A 100 -11.63 -27.36 -20.07
CA THR A 100 -10.93 -28.37 -19.27
C THR A 100 -10.82 -29.70 -20.01
N MET A 101 -11.88 -30.14 -20.69
CA MET A 101 -11.88 -31.34 -21.53
C MET A 101 -10.92 -31.20 -22.73
N LEU A 102 -10.93 -30.04 -23.40
CA LEU A 102 -10.00 -29.73 -24.50
C LEU A 102 -8.54 -29.82 -24.05
N GLN A 103 -8.19 -29.23 -22.91
CA GLN A 103 -6.84 -29.31 -22.33
C GLN A 103 -6.47 -30.74 -21.87
N ALA A 104 -7.44 -31.57 -21.47
CA ALA A 104 -7.20 -32.98 -21.18
C ALA A 104 -6.88 -33.77 -22.45
N ALA A 105 -7.64 -33.57 -23.53
CA ALA A 105 -7.38 -34.19 -24.83
C ALA A 105 -6.03 -33.74 -25.43
N GLU A 106 -5.70 -32.46 -25.36
CA GLU A 106 -4.42 -31.90 -25.79
C GLU A 106 -3.23 -32.55 -25.07
N ARG A 107 -3.33 -32.73 -23.74
CA ARG A 107 -2.30 -33.42 -22.94
C ARG A 107 -2.22 -34.92 -23.27
N LYS A 108 -3.35 -35.57 -23.52
CA LYS A 108 -3.39 -36.99 -23.93
C LYS A 108 -2.66 -37.18 -25.26
N TRP A 109 -3.02 -36.41 -26.28
CA TRP A 109 -2.36 -36.43 -27.59
C TRP A 109 -0.86 -36.11 -27.50
N ARG A 110 -0.45 -35.08 -26.74
CA ARG A 110 0.99 -34.78 -26.55
C ARG A 110 1.80 -35.94 -25.96
N LYS A 111 1.15 -36.81 -25.16
CA LYS A 111 1.77 -37.99 -24.55
C LYS A 111 1.75 -39.22 -25.47
N SER A 112 0.64 -39.50 -26.15
CA SER A 112 0.49 -40.69 -27.00
C SER A 112 1.03 -40.51 -28.41
N ARG A 113 0.98 -39.28 -28.94
CA ARG A 113 1.21 -38.90 -30.35
C ARG A 113 0.34 -39.69 -31.36
N SER A 114 -0.75 -40.31 -30.90
CA SER A 114 -1.65 -41.08 -31.77
C SER A 114 -2.45 -40.17 -32.72
N PRO A 115 -2.67 -40.58 -34.00
CA PRO A 115 -3.59 -39.91 -34.92
C PRO A 115 -5.02 -39.80 -34.37
N ASP A 116 -5.51 -40.81 -33.65
CA ASP A 116 -6.88 -40.82 -33.12
C ASP A 116 -7.06 -39.81 -31.98
N ASP A 117 -6.05 -39.66 -31.13
CA ASP A 117 -6.03 -38.64 -30.07
C ASP A 117 -5.91 -37.22 -30.66
N LEU A 118 -5.23 -37.07 -31.80
CA LEU A 118 -5.17 -35.80 -32.55
C LEU A 118 -6.55 -35.45 -33.13
N ALA A 119 -7.23 -36.41 -33.76
CA ALA A 119 -8.57 -36.24 -34.29
C ALA A 119 -9.59 -35.89 -33.18
N SER A 120 -9.48 -36.55 -32.02
CA SER A 120 -10.30 -36.26 -30.83
C SER A 120 -10.06 -34.82 -30.32
N TYR A 121 -8.79 -34.40 -30.21
CA TYR A 121 -8.43 -33.03 -29.83
C TYR A 121 -8.97 -31.99 -30.82
N HIS A 122 -8.80 -32.19 -32.14
CA HIS A 122 -9.31 -31.28 -33.16
C HIS A 122 -10.85 -31.17 -33.15
N THR A 123 -11.55 -32.28 -32.91
CA THR A 123 -13.02 -32.31 -32.80
C THR A 123 -13.49 -31.46 -31.60
N LEU A 124 -12.85 -31.65 -30.44
CA LEU A 124 -13.14 -30.85 -29.24
C LEU A 124 -12.77 -29.37 -29.42
N LEU A 125 -11.70 -29.07 -30.17
CA LEU A 125 -11.27 -27.70 -30.47
C LEU A 125 -12.31 -26.98 -31.34
N ALA A 126 -12.79 -27.62 -32.40
CA ALA A 126 -13.83 -27.07 -33.28
C ALA A 126 -15.14 -26.80 -32.49
N ALA A 127 -15.58 -27.76 -31.68
CA ALA A 127 -16.75 -27.60 -30.82
C ALA A 127 -16.59 -26.46 -29.80
N PHE A 128 -15.42 -26.33 -29.17
CA PHE A 128 -15.13 -25.25 -28.22
C PHE A 128 -15.10 -23.86 -28.90
N ILE A 129 -14.54 -23.75 -30.11
CA ILE A 129 -14.53 -22.51 -30.89
C ILE A 129 -15.96 -22.11 -31.29
N ALA A 130 -16.77 -23.06 -31.77
CA ALA A 130 -18.17 -22.81 -32.13
C ALA A 130 -19.00 -22.35 -30.92
N ALA A 131 -18.91 -23.07 -29.79
CA ALA A 131 -19.62 -22.72 -28.55
C ALA A 131 -19.18 -21.36 -27.99
N THR A 132 -17.88 -21.05 -28.02
CA THR A 132 -17.33 -19.75 -27.61
C THR A 132 -17.84 -18.62 -28.50
N THR A 133 -17.95 -18.85 -29.80
CA THR A 133 -18.44 -17.85 -30.76
C THR A 133 -19.93 -17.60 -30.55
N SER A 134 -20.73 -18.66 -30.41
CA SER A 134 -22.16 -18.56 -30.10
C SER A 134 -22.43 -17.80 -28.78
N ALA A 135 -21.73 -18.14 -27.70
CA ALA A 135 -21.90 -17.48 -26.41
C ALA A 135 -21.53 -15.98 -26.44
N LYS A 136 -20.47 -15.60 -27.18
CA LYS A 136 -20.13 -14.19 -27.42
C LYS A 136 -21.24 -13.48 -28.19
N THR A 137 -21.68 -14.05 -29.31
CA THR A 137 -22.72 -13.46 -30.15
C THR A 137 -24.00 -13.24 -29.36
N SER A 138 -24.50 -14.25 -28.65
CA SER A 138 -25.71 -14.15 -27.82
C SER A 138 -25.59 -13.09 -26.72
N PHE A 139 -24.44 -13.01 -26.04
CA PHE A 139 -24.21 -12.01 -25.00
C PHE A 139 -24.20 -10.57 -25.57
N PHE A 140 -23.48 -10.34 -26.66
CA PHE A 140 -23.42 -9.00 -27.26
C PHE A 140 -24.73 -8.60 -27.95
N GLN A 141 -25.43 -9.55 -28.60
CA GLN A 141 -26.75 -9.32 -29.18
C GLN A 141 -27.75 -8.90 -28.10
N SER A 142 -27.86 -9.66 -27.00
CA SER A 142 -28.73 -9.30 -25.85
C SER A 142 -28.38 -7.93 -25.25
N LYS A 143 -27.09 -7.57 -25.18
CA LYS A 143 -26.62 -6.24 -24.75
C LYS A 143 -27.03 -5.12 -25.71
N ILE A 144 -26.98 -5.37 -27.02
CA ILE A 144 -27.38 -4.41 -28.07
C ILE A 144 -28.90 -4.23 -28.04
N ASP A 145 -29.66 -5.32 -28.05
CA ASP A 145 -31.12 -5.34 -28.05
C ASP A 145 -31.69 -4.62 -26.82
N ALA A 146 -31.12 -4.85 -25.64
CA ALA A 146 -31.48 -4.16 -24.40
C ALA A 146 -31.14 -2.65 -24.38
N CYS A 147 -30.37 -2.15 -25.35
CA CYS A 147 -29.93 -0.75 -25.44
C CYS A 147 -30.50 -0.01 -26.66
N VAL A 148 -31.33 -0.64 -27.50
CA VAL A 148 -31.91 -0.05 -28.74
C VAL A 148 -32.61 1.28 -28.49
N SER A 149 -33.22 1.47 -27.31
CA SER A 149 -33.94 2.69 -26.93
C SER A 149 -33.07 3.81 -26.35
N ASN A 150 -31.78 3.58 -26.05
CA ASN A 150 -30.91 4.61 -25.47
C ASN A 150 -29.41 4.35 -25.75
N PRO A 151 -28.86 4.85 -26.88
CA PRO A 151 -27.48 4.58 -27.29
C PRO A 151 -26.41 5.15 -26.35
N CYS A 152 -26.74 6.14 -25.49
CA CYS A 152 -25.77 6.70 -24.53
C CYS A 152 -25.33 5.68 -23.45
N LYS A 153 -26.22 4.75 -23.04
CA LYS A 153 -25.88 3.69 -22.07
C LYS A 153 -24.86 2.68 -22.59
N LEU A 154 -24.75 2.55 -23.92
CA LEU A 154 -23.81 1.63 -24.55
C LEU A 154 -22.36 2.11 -24.35
N PHE A 155 -22.13 3.43 -24.38
CA PHE A 155 -20.83 4.05 -24.11
C PHE A 155 -20.50 4.18 -22.60
N SER A 156 -21.49 4.39 -21.74
CA SER A 156 -21.28 4.39 -20.28
C SER A 156 -20.96 3.00 -19.68
N THR A 157 -20.94 1.94 -20.51
CA THR A 157 -20.46 0.62 -20.08
C THR A 157 -18.91 0.52 -20.16
N PHE A 158 -18.24 1.50 -20.79
CA PHE A 158 -16.77 1.53 -20.98
C PHE A 158 -16.07 2.66 -20.21
N SER A 159 -16.82 3.48 -19.48
CA SER A 159 -16.37 4.62 -18.66
C SER A 159 -17.51 4.97 -17.69
N SER A 160 -17.33 5.42 -16.44
CA SER A 160 -16.14 5.79 -15.67
C SER A 160 -16.58 6.11 -14.23
N LEU A 161 -15.82 5.71 -13.21
CA LEU A 161 -15.78 6.48 -11.96
C LEU A 161 -14.56 7.40 -12.06
N SER A 162 -14.78 8.71 -12.02
CA SER A 162 -13.65 9.65 -11.98
C SER A 162 -13.01 9.59 -10.58
N ALA A 163 -11.70 9.82 -10.51
CA ALA A 163 -10.98 9.79 -9.23
C ALA A 163 -11.48 10.88 -8.25
N GLY A 164 -12.04 11.99 -8.77
CA GLY A 164 -12.58 13.09 -7.96
C GLY A 164 -13.90 12.74 -7.27
N ASP A 165 -14.82 12.05 -7.95
CA ASP A 165 -16.13 11.67 -7.38
C ASP A 165 -15.96 10.63 -6.26
N PHE A 166 -15.01 9.71 -6.45
CA PHE A 166 -14.64 8.76 -5.40
C PHE A 166 -14.11 9.50 -4.17
N LEU A 167 -13.19 10.46 -4.35
CA LEU A 167 -12.55 11.13 -3.24
C LEU A 167 -13.52 12.03 -2.46
N THR A 168 -14.29 12.86 -3.16
CA THR A 168 -15.26 13.78 -2.53
C THR A 168 -16.31 13.05 -1.68
N HIS A 169 -16.68 11.82 -2.04
CA HIS A 169 -17.53 10.97 -1.19
C HIS A 169 -16.89 10.66 0.18
N PHE A 170 -15.61 10.31 0.22
CA PHE A 170 -14.91 10.01 1.48
C PHE A 170 -14.60 11.29 2.28
N GLU A 171 -14.18 12.38 1.62
CA GLU A 171 -13.99 13.69 2.26
C GLU A 171 -15.29 14.17 2.95
N GLY A 172 -16.43 14.08 2.25
CA GLY A 172 -17.74 14.44 2.80
C GLY A 172 -18.17 13.56 3.98
N LYS A 173 -17.90 12.25 3.91
CA LYS A 173 -18.19 11.33 5.02
C LYS A 173 -17.38 11.69 6.28
N VAL A 174 -16.10 12.03 6.13
CA VAL A 174 -15.23 12.44 7.23
C VAL A 174 -15.73 13.75 7.86
N ALA A 175 -16.11 14.73 7.03
CA ALA A 175 -16.68 16.00 7.51
C ALA A 175 -17.97 15.81 8.33
N VAL A 176 -18.85 14.88 7.94
CA VAL A 176 -20.06 14.54 8.72
C VAL A 176 -19.72 13.99 10.10
N ILE A 177 -18.71 13.12 10.22
CA ILE A 177 -18.28 12.59 11.53
C ILE A 177 -17.65 13.71 12.36
N TRP A 178 -16.78 14.54 11.77
CA TRP A 178 -16.18 15.68 12.46
C TRP A 178 -17.21 16.67 13.01
N ASN A 179 -18.25 16.99 12.24
CA ASN A 179 -19.34 17.86 12.67
C ASN A 179 -20.23 17.26 13.78
N SER A 180 -20.10 15.95 14.07
CA SER A 180 -20.84 15.29 15.16
C SER A 180 -20.13 15.34 16.51
N PHE A 181 -18.84 15.71 16.55
CA PHE A 181 -18.11 15.89 17.80
C PHE A 181 -18.39 17.27 18.40
N THR A 182 -18.85 17.32 19.65
CA THR A 182 -18.76 18.52 20.50
C THR A 182 -17.29 18.82 20.81
N HIS A 183 -16.99 20.06 21.24
CA HIS A 183 -15.61 20.59 21.28
C HIS A 183 -14.60 19.63 21.96
N PRO A 184 -13.41 19.44 21.36
CA PRO A 184 -12.42 18.49 21.88
C PRO A 184 -11.91 18.96 23.24
N VAL A 185 -12.28 18.21 24.28
CA VAL A 185 -11.62 18.27 25.59
C VAL A 185 -10.23 17.68 25.42
N ILE A 186 -9.20 18.42 25.82
CA ILE A 186 -7.83 17.89 25.90
C ILE A 186 -7.79 16.97 27.12
N PRO A 187 -7.56 15.65 26.98
CA PRO A 187 -7.45 14.77 28.13
C PRO A 187 -6.17 15.09 28.89
N HIS A 188 -6.25 15.29 30.20
CA HIS A 188 -5.06 15.26 31.04
C HIS A 188 -4.60 13.82 31.20
N ILE A 189 -3.49 13.45 30.56
CA ILE A 189 -2.87 12.14 30.74
C ILE A 189 -2.35 12.05 32.19
N PRO A 190 -2.76 11.05 32.99
CA PRO A 190 -2.30 10.93 34.37
C PRO A 190 -0.78 10.74 34.41
N HIS A 191 -0.09 11.73 34.99
CA HIS A 191 1.36 11.83 34.94
C HIS A 191 2.06 10.68 35.68
N THR A 192 2.73 9.82 34.93
CA THR A 192 3.99 9.22 35.38
C THR A 192 5.07 10.13 34.83
N GLU A 193 5.92 10.74 35.67
CA GLU A 193 7.00 11.58 35.13
C GLU A 193 7.92 10.74 34.23
N PRO A 194 8.09 11.10 32.95
CA PRO A 194 8.89 10.30 32.03
C PRO A 194 10.37 10.41 32.38
N ILE A 195 11.02 9.25 32.49
CA ILE A 195 12.42 9.12 32.93
C ILE A 195 13.38 9.82 31.95
N ALA A 196 13.00 9.92 30.67
CA ALA A 196 13.73 10.63 29.63
C ALA A 196 12.79 11.37 28.66
N THR A 197 13.35 12.32 27.91
CA THR A 197 12.67 13.09 26.87
C THR A 197 13.23 12.72 25.49
N LEU A 198 12.37 12.46 24.51
CA LEU A 198 12.76 12.29 23.11
C LEU A 198 12.79 13.64 22.40
N SER A 199 13.92 14.34 22.48
CA SER A 199 14.11 15.68 21.90
C SER A 199 14.55 15.68 20.42
N SER A 200 15.13 14.59 19.94
CA SER A 200 15.69 14.46 18.59
C SER A 200 15.85 13.00 18.20
N PHE A 201 15.70 12.67 16.91
CA PHE A 201 16.04 11.34 16.40
C PHE A 201 17.56 11.17 16.25
N LYS A 202 18.02 9.94 16.43
CA LYS A 202 19.39 9.51 16.17
C LYS A 202 19.63 9.37 14.67
N ILE A 203 20.83 9.76 14.26
CA ILE A 203 21.41 9.46 12.94
C ILE A 203 21.56 7.93 12.83
N LEU A 204 21.14 7.37 11.69
CA LEU A 204 21.36 5.97 11.35
C LEU A 204 22.72 5.79 10.67
N GLU A 205 23.42 4.70 11.00
CA GLU A 205 24.60 4.29 10.25
C GLU A 205 24.22 3.79 8.84
N ASP A 206 25.17 3.81 7.91
CA ASP A 206 24.98 3.27 6.55
C ASP A 206 24.56 1.78 6.57
N SER A 207 25.03 1.03 7.57
CA SER A 207 24.63 -0.36 7.85
C SER A 207 23.13 -0.48 8.18
N ASP A 208 22.62 0.39 9.06
CA ASP A 208 21.21 0.48 9.44
C ASP A 208 20.33 0.95 8.29
N VAL A 209 20.76 2.00 7.57
CA VAL A 209 20.04 2.52 6.39
C VAL A 209 19.89 1.43 5.33
N LEU A 210 20.97 0.71 5.01
CA LEU A 210 20.94 -0.38 4.04
C LEU A 210 20.03 -1.54 4.52
N GLN A 211 20.09 -1.91 5.80
CA GLN A 211 19.17 -2.91 6.36
C GLN A 211 17.71 -2.46 6.29
N LEU A 212 17.43 -1.19 6.59
CA LEU A 212 16.08 -0.64 6.60
C LEU A 212 15.50 -0.62 5.17
N VAL A 213 16.28 -0.19 4.19
CA VAL A 213 15.91 -0.21 2.77
C VAL A 213 15.70 -1.64 2.26
N THR A 214 16.58 -2.59 2.60
CA THR A 214 16.51 -3.97 2.05
C THR A 214 15.51 -4.89 2.75
N ARG A 215 15.31 -4.76 4.07
CA ARG A 215 14.34 -5.58 4.82
C ARG A 215 12.89 -5.13 4.63
N HIS A 216 12.67 -3.86 4.33
CA HIS A 216 11.30 -3.37 4.09
C HIS A 216 10.70 -4.07 2.87
N ARG A 217 9.39 -4.38 2.91
CA ARG A 217 8.73 -4.99 1.75
C ARG A 217 8.75 -4.01 0.57
N ALA A 218 9.23 -4.46 -0.59
CA ALA A 218 9.07 -3.75 -1.86
C ALA A 218 7.58 -3.47 -2.12
N THR A 219 7.16 -2.22 -1.96
CA THR A 219 5.76 -1.79 -2.17
C THR A 219 5.75 -0.56 -3.07
N THR A 220 5.88 -0.80 -4.37
CA THR A 220 6.00 0.26 -5.38
C THR A 220 4.75 1.13 -5.45
N CYS A 221 4.93 2.41 -5.14
CA CYS A 221 3.98 3.45 -5.49
C CYS A 221 4.31 3.98 -6.89
N PRO A 222 3.32 4.28 -7.75
CA PRO A 222 3.58 5.01 -9.00
C PRO A 222 4.00 6.48 -8.85
N LEU A 223 4.23 6.95 -7.63
CA LEU A 223 4.99 8.17 -7.33
C LEU A 223 6.50 7.88 -7.12
N ASP A 224 6.90 6.61 -7.00
CA ASP A 224 8.32 6.22 -6.96
C ASP A 224 8.96 6.47 -8.32
N PRO A 225 10.21 6.97 -8.36
CA PRO A 225 10.92 7.23 -9.62
C PRO A 225 11.25 5.93 -10.38
N ILE A 226 11.46 4.85 -9.64
CA ILE A 226 11.74 3.49 -10.13
C ILE A 226 11.02 2.46 -9.27
N HIS A 227 10.85 1.24 -9.78
CA HIS A 227 10.22 0.16 -9.03
C HIS A 227 11.01 -0.17 -7.74
N SER A 228 10.37 -0.30 -6.57
CA SER A 228 11.09 -0.39 -5.29
C SER A 228 12.04 -1.59 -5.21
N ALA A 229 11.68 -2.72 -5.83
CA ALA A 229 12.58 -3.88 -5.89
C ALA A 229 13.86 -3.60 -6.70
N VAL A 230 13.81 -2.71 -7.70
CA VAL A 230 15.01 -2.26 -8.43
C VAL A 230 15.82 -1.35 -7.53
N LEU A 231 15.20 -0.38 -6.84
CA LEU A 231 15.87 0.48 -5.86
C LEU A 231 16.57 -0.34 -4.77
N GLN A 232 15.94 -1.41 -4.27
CA GLN A 232 16.57 -2.34 -3.32
C GLN A 232 17.76 -3.09 -3.92
N SER A 233 17.67 -3.55 -5.17
CA SER A 233 18.78 -4.25 -5.83
C SER A 233 20.02 -3.38 -6.07
N ILE A 234 19.85 -2.05 -6.15
CA ILE A 234 20.93 -1.06 -6.34
C ILE A 234 21.15 -0.18 -5.09
N SER A 235 20.60 -0.59 -3.94
CA SER A 235 20.60 0.24 -2.73
C SER A 235 21.99 0.41 -2.13
N ALA A 236 22.91 -0.52 -2.39
CA ALA A 236 24.30 -0.42 -1.97
C ALA A 236 25.05 0.71 -2.69
N GLU A 237 24.85 0.91 -4.00
CA GLU A 237 25.49 2.03 -4.70
C GLU A 237 24.79 3.37 -4.42
N LEU A 238 23.47 3.34 -4.20
CA LEU A 238 22.71 4.53 -3.84
C LEU A 238 22.86 4.94 -2.36
N LEU A 239 23.57 4.16 -1.54
CA LEU A 239 23.61 4.31 -0.09
C LEU A 239 23.98 5.73 0.40
N PRO A 240 25.00 6.43 -0.13
CA PRO A 240 25.32 7.80 0.32
C PRO A 240 24.17 8.79 0.14
N TYR A 241 23.35 8.60 -0.90
CA TYR A 241 22.18 9.45 -1.19
C TYR A 241 20.99 9.07 -0.31
N LEU A 242 20.78 7.77 -0.10
CA LEU A 242 19.72 7.24 0.78
C LEU A 242 19.96 7.66 2.23
N SER A 243 21.18 7.45 2.74
CA SER A 243 21.60 7.88 4.08
C SER A 243 21.50 9.39 4.23
N SER A 244 21.90 10.18 3.21
CA SER A 244 21.73 11.63 3.23
C SER A 244 20.25 12.03 3.34
N ILE A 245 19.36 11.53 2.47
CA ILE A 245 17.93 11.88 2.53
C ILE A 245 17.31 11.47 3.87
N ILE A 246 17.57 10.25 4.33
CA ILE A 246 16.95 9.71 5.56
C ILE A 246 17.48 10.45 6.78
N ASN A 247 18.81 10.57 6.94
CA ASN A 247 19.39 11.23 8.12
C ASN A 247 19.13 12.74 8.12
N THR A 248 19.14 13.43 6.97
CA THR A 248 18.70 14.83 6.93
C THR A 248 17.23 14.96 7.36
N SER A 249 16.35 14.03 6.97
CA SER A 249 14.95 14.02 7.45
C SER A 249 14.81 13.75 8.95
N LEU A 250 15.72 12.98 9.55
CA LEU A 250 15.69 12.66 10.99
C LEU A 250 16.30 13.77 11.88
N ILE A 251 17.34 14.44 11.39
CA ILE A 251 18.06 15.51 12.11
C ILE A 251 17.30 16.84 11.97
N CYS A 252 16.83 17.15 10.77
CA CYS A 252 15.93 18.28 10.54
C CYS A 252 14.51 17.94 11.02
N ASP A 253 13.72 18.97 11.28
CA ASP A 253 12.32 18.89 11.67
C ASP A 253 11.35 18.71 10.49
N HIS A 254 11.85 18.29 9.31
CA HIS A 254 11.09 18.38 8.06
C HIS A 254 11.12 17.08 7.23
N VAL A 255 9.91 16.61 6.91
CA VAL A 255 9.68 15.52 5.95
C VAL A 255 9.58 16.09 4.53
N PRO A 256 10.33 15.56 3.55
CA PRO A 256 10.29 16.04 2.16
C PRO A 256 8.87 16.11 1.59
N ALA A 257 8.54 17.20 0.90
CA ALA A 257 7.23 17.45 0.31
C ALA A 257 6.79 16.33 -0.65
N ALA A 258 7.72 15.78 -1.44
CA ALA A 258 7.46 14.64 -2.31
C ALA A 258 6.98 13.40 -1.53
N PHE A 259 7.49 13.19 -0.32
CA PHE A 259 7.13 12.07 0.57
C PHE A 259 5.86 12.35 1.38
N LYS A 260 5.45 13.62 1.53
CA LYS A 260 4.16 14.02 2.12
C LYS A 260 2.96 13.88 1.18
N THR A 261 3.14 13.29 -0.01
CA THR A 261 2.04 12.98 -0.95
C THR A 261 1.84 11.49 -1.12
N ALA A 262 0.58 11.06 -1.25
CA ALA A 262 0.21 9.67 -1.49
C ALA A 262 -0.75 9.55 -2.68
N ARG A 263 -0.68 8.40 -3.38
CA ARG A 263 -1.64 8.06 -4.43
C ARG A 263 -2.79 7.25 -3.86
N VAL A 264 -4.00 7.78 -3.92
CA VAL A 264 -5.20 7.09 -3.42
C VAL A 264 -5.66 6.02 -4.41
N THR A 265 -5.99 4.83 -3.91
CA THR A 265 -6.51 3.72 -4.71
C THR A 265 -7.75 3.09 -4.06
N PRO A 266 -8.85 2.88 -4.80
CA PRO A 266 -10.05 2.25 -4.26
C PRO A 266 -9.85 0.74 -4.07
N LEU A 267 -9.89 0.26 -2.82
CA LEU A 267 -9.84 -1.18 -2.50
C LEU A 267 -11.21 -1.68 -2.01
N LEU A 268 -11.79 -2.66 -2.69
CA LEU A 268 -13.08 -3.25 -2.29
C LEU A 268 -12.95 -3.96 -0.93
N LYS A 269 -13.84 -3.68 0.02
CA LYS A 269 -13.77 -4.18 1.41
C LYS A 269 -13.82 -5.70 1.53
N LYS A 270 -14.58 -6.37 0.66
CA LYS A 270 -14.70 -7.83 0.54
C LYS A 270 -15.00 -8.18 -0.93
N PRO A 271 -14.47 -9.28 -1.50
CA PRO A 271 -14.73 -9.65 -2.89
C PRO A 271 -16.20 -9.91 -3.26
N SER A 272 -17.06 -10.19 -2.27
CA SER A 272 -18.49 -10.49 -2.44
C SER A 272 -19.40 -9.25 -2.41
N LEU A 273 -18.87 -8.06 -2.19
CA LEU A 273 -19.65 -6.82 -2.18
C LEU A 273 -19.78 -6.25 -3.61
N ASP A 274 -20.88 -5.54 -3.87
CA ASP A 274 -21.14 -4.89 -5.15
C ASP A 274 -20.05 -3.83 -5.47
N PRO A 275 -19.26 -4.00 -6.56
CA PRO A 275 -18.28 -3.02 -7.02
C PRO A 275 -18.90 -1.71 -7.56
N SER A 276 -20.22 -1.67 -7.76
CA SER A 276 -20.93 -0.48 -8.24
C SER A 276 -21.19 0.55 -7.14
N ASP A 277 -21.18 0.11 -5.87
CA ASP A 277 -21.42 0.97 -4.71
C ASP A 277 -20.11 1.46 -4.09
N VAL A 278 -19.85 2.77 -4.19
CA VAL A 278 -18.68 3.45 -3.64
C VAL A 278 -18.47 3.17 -2.14
N ARG A 279 -19.56 2.95 -1.38
CA ARG A 279 -19.51 2.66 0.06
C ARG A 279 -18.87 1.31 0.37
N ASN A 280 -18.78 0.40 -0.61
CA ASN A 280 -18.12 -0.90 -0.46
C ASN A 280 -16.60 -0.82 -0.57
N TYR A 281 -16.03 0.34 -0.88
CA TYR A 281 -14.59 0.54 -0.98
C TYR A 281 -13.96 1.14 0.29
N ARG A 282 -12.64 1.00 0.39
CA ARG A 282 -11.74 1.77 1.25
C ARG A 282 -10.84 2.63 0.36
N PRO A 283 -10.62 3.91 0.67
CA PRO A 283 -9.55 4.68 0.06
C PRO A 283 -8.23 4.18 0.62
N VAL A 284 -7.40 3.53 -0.20
CA VAL A 284 -6.06 3.06 0.21
C VAL A 284 -5.00 4.02 -0.32
N SER A 285 -4.39 4.77 0.58
CA SER A 285 -3.19 5.56 0.29
C SER A 285 -2.03 4.64 -0.04
N LEU A 286 -1.31 4.95 -1.12
CA LEU A 286 -0.03 4.34 -1.46
C LEU A 286 1.06 5.40 -1.34
N LEU A 287 1.85 5.34 -0.27
CA LEU A 287 2.98 6.23 -0.08
C LEU A 287 4.21 5.80 -0.90
N PRO A 288 5.06 6.74 -1.34
CA PRO A 288 6.37 6.44 -1.91
C PRO A 288 7.19 5.52 -1.00
N PHE A 289 7.96 4.61 -1.59
CA PHE A 289 8.75 3.62 -0.87
C PHE A 289 9.70 4.27 0.15
N LEU A 290 10.44 5.30 -0.26
CA LEU A 290 11.36 6.02 0.64
C LEU A 290 10.64 6.83 1.73
N SER A 291 9.38 7.22 1.53
CA SER A 291 8.57 7.80 2.61
C SER A 291 8.36 6.77 3.72
N LYS A 292 7.99 5.54 3.35
CA LYS A 292 7.80 4.43 4.30
C LYS A 292 9.10 4.02 4.97
N THR A 293 10.22 4.08 4.25
CA THR A 293 11.58 3.90 4.81
C THR A 293 11.86 4.90 5.94
N ILE A 294 11.54 6.19 5.77
CA ILE A 294 11.71 7.20 6.83
C ILE A 294 10.68 6.99 7.97
N GLU A 295 9.42 6.70 7.67
CA GLU A 295 8.41 6.38 8.70
C GLU A 295 8.85 5.21 9.59
N CYS A 296 9.44 4.17 9.00
CA CYS A 296 9.96 3.01 9.72
C CYS A 296 11.19 3.38 10.58
N ALA A 297 12.08 4.26 10.10
CA ALA A 297 13.19 4.78 10.90
C ALA A 297 12.70 5.51 12.17
N VAL A 298 11.72 6.41 12.01
CA VAL A 298 11.09 7.13 13.13
C VAL A 298 10.35 6.17 14.07
N LEU A 299 9.57 5.22 13.52
CA LEU A 299 8.82 4.23 14.31
C LEU A 299 9.74 3.38 15.19
N ASN A 300 10.88 2.92 14.66
CA ASN A 300 11.81 2.09 15.42
C ASN A 300 12.34 2.86 16.65
N GLN A 301 12.70 4.13 16.48
CA GLN A 301 13.19 4.97 17.57
C GLN A 301 12.10 5.35 18.57
N LEU A 302 10.91 5.72 18.08
CA LEU A 302 9.73 6.02 18.90
C LEU A 302 9.32 4.80 19.74
N SER A 303 9.28 3.61 19.14
CA SER A 303 8.87 2.38 19.83
C SER A 303 9.82 2.01 20.96
N VAL A 304 11.13 2.18 20.76
CA VAL A 304 12.13 1.99 21.82
C VAL A 304 11.92 3.00 22.95
N PHE A 305 11.71 4.28 22.64
CA PHE A 305 11.44 5.31 23.65
C PHE A 305 10.18 5.03 24.47
N LEU A 306 9.05 4.74 23.80
CA LEU A 306 7.77 4.46 24.46
C LEU A 306 7.85 3.21 25.35
N HIS A 307 8.55 2.17 24.92
CA HIS A 307 8.75 0.95 25.71
C HIS A 307 9.69 1.18 26.91
N GLN A 308 10.79 1.90 26.73
CA GLN A 308 11.77 2.16 27.81
C GLN A 308 11.20 3.02 28.93
N ASN A 309 10.27 3.92 28.62
CA ASN A 309 9.62 4.82 29.58
C ASN A 309 8.24 4.31 30.06
N ASN A 310 7.84 3.09 29.70
CA ASN A 310 6.52 2.50 30.02
C ASN A 310 5.32 3.39 29.63
N LEU A 311 5.42 4.10 28.50
CA LEU A 311 4.42 5.05 28.01
C LEU A 311 3.30 4.40 27.17
N LEU A 312 3.23 3.06 27.14
CA LEU A 312 2.21 2.29 26.44
C LEU A 312 1.26 1.66 27.47
N ASP A 313 -0.04 1.67 27.18
CA ASP A 313 -1.03 0.99 28.01
C ASP A 313 -0.68 -0.52 28.15
N PRO A 314 -0.67 -1.09 29.37
CA PRO A 314 -0.29 -2.50 29.60
C PRO A 314 -1.17 -3.52 28.88
N HIS A 315 -2.44 -3.19 28.62
CA HIS A 315 -3.43 -4.04 27.95
C HIS A 315 -3.48 -3.81 26.42
N GLN A 316 -2.86 -2.75 25.91
CA GLN A 316 -2.70 -2.55 24.47
C GLN A 316 -1.90 -3.69 23.83
N SER A 317 -2.58 -4.48 23.00
CA SER A 317 -1.97 -5.54 22.18
C SER A 317 -1.87 -5.21 20.69
N GLY A 318 -2.56 -4.16 20.23
CA GLY A 318 -2.48 -3.71 18.83
C GLY A 318 -1.19 -2.95 18.56
N PHE A 319 -0.50 -3.31 17.47
CA PHE A 319 0.73 -2.64 16.98
C PHE A 319 1.89 -2.59 17.98
N ARG A 320 1.93 -3.53 18.92
CA ARG A 320 2.99 -3.67 19.93
C ARG A 320 3.84 -4.91 19.67
N THR A 321 5.16 -4.76 19.60
CA THR A 321 6.10 -5.86 19.39
C THR A 321 5.92 -6.93 20.48
N GLY A 322 5.82 -8.20 20.09
CA GLY A 322 5.57 -9.32 21.00
C GLY A 322 4.11 -9.53 21.39
N HIS A 323 3.17 -8.70 20.92
CA HIS A 323 1.73 -8.87 21.15
C HIS A 323 0.99 -9.33 19.89
N SER A 324 -0.14 -10.00 20.07
CA SER A 324 -1.03 -10.44 18.99
C SER A 324 -2.50 -10.32 19.37
N THR A 325 -3.39 -10.55 18.41
CA THR A 325 -4.83 -10.67 18.68
C THR A 325 -5.17 -11.88 19.54
N GLU A 326 -4.34 -12.93 19.55
CA GLU A 326 -4.55 -14.08 20.44
C GLU A 326 -4.26 -13.72 21.90
N ILE A 327 -3.22 -12.92 22.18
CA ILE A 327 -2.91 -12.46 23.54
C ILE A 327 -4.04 -11.57 24.07
N ALA A 328 -4.56 -10.66 23.25
CA ALA A 328 -5.71 -9.82 23.62
C ALA A 328 -6.95 -10.67 23.94
N LEU A 329 -7.25 -11.65 23.09
CA LEU A 329 -8.39 -12.55 23.27
C LEU A 329 -8.22 -13.42 24.53
N LEU A 330 -7.03 -13.97 24.74
CA LEU A 330 -6.69 -14.81 25.89
C LEU A 330 -6.86 -14.04 27.21
N ALA A 331 -6.31 -12.83 27.30
CA ALA A 331 -6.44 -11.97 28.47
C ALA A 331 -7.91 -11.62 28.78
N MET A 332 -8.71 -11.31 27.74
CA MET A 332 -10.15 -11.08 27.89
C MET A 332 -10.89 -12.34 28.37
N THR A 333 -10.60 -13.51 27.78
CA THR A 333 -11.26 -14.76 28.20
C THR A 333 -10.87 -15.20 29.60
N GLU A 334 -9.63 -14.99 30.01
CA GLU A 334 -9.17 -15.28 31.37
C GLU A 334 -9.88 -14.38 32.38
N ALA A 335 -9.93 -13.06 32.15
CA ALA A 335 -10.64 -12.14 33.03
C ALA A 335 -12.13 -12.53 33.23
N LEU A 336 -12.81 -12.96 32.17
CA LEU A 336 -14.18 -13.47 32.24
C LEU A 336 -14.27 -14.81 33.00
N ALA A 337 -13.29 -15.70 32.85
CA ALA A 337 -13.23 -16.97 33.56
C ALA A 337 -12.95 -16.77 35.06
N THR A 338 -12.00 -15.91 35.42
CA THR A 338 -11.70 -15.56 36.82
C THR A 338 -12.90 -14.92 37.50
N ALA A 339 -13.57 -13.95 36.85
CA ALA A 339 -14.77 -13.32 37.40
C ALA A 339 -15.90 -14.33 37.62
N ARG A 340 -16.11 -15.26 36.68
CA ARG A 340 -17.07 -16.37 36.82
C ARG A 340 -16.72 -17.31 37.98
N ALA A 341 -15.45 -17.65 38.15
CA ALA A 341 -14.98 -18.50 39.26
C ALA A 341 -15.22 -17.82 40.62
N SER A 342 -15.05 -16.50 40.69
CA SER A 342 -15.39 -15.67 41.86
C SER A 342 -16.90 -15.39 42.02
N SER A 343 -17.77 -16.05 41.25
CA SER A 343 -19.23 -15.84 41.26
C SER A 343 -19.70 -14.41 40.96
N LEU A 344 -18.87 -13.63 40.24
CA LEU A 344 -19.19 -12.27 39.81
C LEU A 344 -19.96 -12.28 38.49
N SER A 345 -20.87 -11.32 38.32
CA SER A 345 -21.49 -11.04 37.02
C SER A 345 -20.54 -10.20 36.15
N SER A 346 -20.43 -10.54 34.86
CA SER A 346 -19.54 -9.87 33.91
C SER A 346 -20.34 -9.27 32.74
N VAL A 347 -19.94 -8.09 32.28
CA VAL A 347 -20.48 -7.43 31.08
C VAL A 347 -19.32 -7.11 30.14
N LEU A 348 -19.45 -7.50 28.87
CA LEU A 348 -18.45 -7.21 27.83
C LEU A 348 -18.99 -6.12 26.90
N ILE A 349 -18.29 -4.99 26.83
CA ILE A 349 -18.61 -3.87 25.93
C ILE A 349 -17.60 -3.90 24.78
N LEU A 350 -18.11 -4.02 23.55
CA LEU A 350 -17.29 -4.02 22.33
C LEU A 350 -17.52 -2.73 21.55
N LEU A 351 -16.52 -1.85 21.54
CA LEU A 351 -16.57 -0.57 20.84
C LEU A 351 -15.90 -0.67 19.47
N TYR A 352 -16.48 0.00 18.46
CA TYR A 352 -15.91 0.08 17.12
C TYR A 352 -15.95 1.53 16.60
N LEU A 353 -14.77 2.07 16.29
CA LEU A 353 -14.63 3.45 15.83
C LEU A 353 -14.77 3.55 14.31
N SER A 354 -15.79 4.30 13.89
CA SER A 354 -16.06 4.55 12.47
C SER A 354 -15.03 5.51 11.87
N ALA A 355 -14.30 5.06 10.85
CA ALA A 355 -13.29 5.87 10.14
C ALA A 355 -12.19 6.45 11.07
N ALA A 356 -11.75 5.67 12.06
CA ALA A 356 -10.84 6.12 13.12
C ALA A 356 -9.61 6.91 12.64
N PHE A 357 -8.95 6.51 11.55
CA PHE A 357 -7.75 7.18 11.00
C PHE A 357 -8.06 8.49 10.31
N ASP A 358 -9.20 8.55 9.62
CA ASP A 358 -9.63 9.71 8.85
C ASP A 358 -10.24 10.79 9.79
N THR A 359 -10.51 10.44 11.06
CA THR A 359 -11.14 11.29 12.08
C THR A 359 -10.18 11.79 13.17
N VAL A 360 -8.88 11.50 13.07
CA VAL A 360 -7.88 11.89 14.07
C VAL A 360 -7.65 13.40 14.06
N ASN A 361 -7.76 14.04 15.23
CA ASN A 361 -7.40 15.44 15.38
C ASN A 361 -5.87 15.58 15.50
N HIS A 362 -5.20 16.03 14.44
CA HIS A 362 -3.73 16.16 14.44
C HIS A 362 -3.23 17.14 15.51
N LYS A 363 -3.99 18.17 15.88
CA LYS A 363 -3.59 19.10 16.95
C LYS A 363 -3.55 18.40 18.31
N LEU A 364 -4.56 17.57 18.58
CA LEU A 364 -4.62 16.76 19.80
C LEU A 364 -3.50 15.69 19.81
N LEU A 365 -3.26 15.03 18.68
CA LEU A 365 -2.16 14.07 18.56
C LEU A 365 -0.79 14.72 18.83
N ILE A 366 -0.57 15.95 18.34
CA ILE A 366 0.66 16.71 18.58
C ILE A 366 0.77 17.15 20.06
N SER A 367 -0.32 17.57 20.72
CA SER A 367 -0.26 17.92 22.15
C SER A 367 -0.01 16.69 23.03
N THR A 368 -0.67 15.56 22.72
CA THR A 368 -0.42 14.28 23.42
C THR A 368 1.02 13.79 23.23
N LEU A 369 1.59 13.90 22.02
CA LEU A 369 3.02 13.62 21.81
C LEU A 369 3.92 14.48 22.73
N ALA A 370 3.60 15.77 22.91
CA ALA A 370 4.34 16.66 23.79
C ALA A 370 4.20 16.28 25.28
N GLU A 371 3.00 15.92 25.72
CA GLU A 371 2.73 15.43 27.09
C GLU A 371 3.47 14.11 27.40
N MET A 372 3.71 13.28 26.39
CA MET A 372 4.51 12.05 26.48
C MET A 372 6.03 12.30 26.37
N ALA A 373 6.47 13.52 26.67
CA ALA A 373 7.87 13.99 26.62
C ALA A 373 8.58 13.75 25.28
N ILE A 374 7.87 13.92 24.16
CA ILE A 374 8.49 14.07 22.84
C ILE A 374 8.57 15.58 22.55
N SER A 375 9.76 16.09 22.29
CA SER A 375 10.02 17.53 22.18
C SER A 375 11.03 17.85 21.08
N GLY A 376 11.50 19.09 21.00
CA GLY A 376 12.58 19.51 20.11
C GLY A 376 12.33 19.21 18.62
N THR A 377 13.36 18.74 17.92
CA THR A 377 13.26 18.38 16.50
C THR A 377 12.41 17.13 16.28
N ALA A 378 12.35 16.20 17.24
CA ALA A 378 11.50 15.01 17.13
C ALA A 378 10.00 15.37 17.11
N LEU A 379 9.55 16.27 18.00
CA LEU A 379 8.16 16.76 17.97
C LEU A 379 7.89 17.57 16.70
N SER A 380 8.82 18.45 16.31
CA SER A 380 8.68 19.30 15.12
C SER A 380 8.63 18.46 13.83
N TRP A 381 9.34 17.32 13.78
CA TRP A 381 9.21 16.33 12.71
C TRP A 381 7.79 15.75 12.62
N PHE A 382 7.18 15.38 13.75
CA PHE A 382 5.78 14.94 13.76
C PHE A 382 4.82 16.05 13.31
N VAL A 383 5.09 17.31 13.66
CA VAL A 383 4.36 18.46 13.11
C VAL A 383 4.52 18.51 11.59
N SER A 384 5.74 18.42 11.03
CA SER A 384 5.94 18.38 9.58
C SER A 384 5.28 17.16 8.91
N TYR A 385 5.21 16.01 9.59
CA TYR A 385 4.62 14.78 9.04
C TYR A 385 3.08 14.85 8.99
N LEU A 386 2.47 15.43 10.04
CA LEU A 386 1.01 15.54 10.18
C LEU A 386 0.43 16.82 9.57
N THR A 387 1.27 17.80 9.21
CA THR A 387 0.83 19.02 8.53
C THR A 387 0.89 18.89 7.01
N ASP A 388 -0.14 19.42 6.38
CA ASP A 388 -0.39 19.30 4.95
C ASP A 388 0.39 20.38 4.15
N PRO A 389 1.15 20.03 3.09
CA PRO A 389 1.75 21.00 2.17
C PRO A 389 0.74 21.80 1.30
N THR A 390 -0.54 21.42 1.21
CA THR A 390 -1.48 21.89 0.16
C THR A 390 -2.14 23.27 0.36
N LYS A 391 -1.44 24.26 0.94
CA LYS A 391 -1.81 25.68 0.78
C LYS A 391 -1.35 26.28 -0.57
N SER A 392 -0.89 25.46 -1.52
CA SER A 392 -0.52 25.86 -2.88
C SER A 392 -1.65 25.58 -3.90
N PRO A 393 -1.93 26.51 -4.84
CA PRO A 393 -3.02 26.35 -5.81
C PRO A 393 -2.64 25.40 -6.96
N GLY A 394 -3.44 24.35 -7.17
CA GLY A 394 -3.25 23.43 -8.31
C GLY A 394 -3.63 21.96 -8.05
N ARG A 395 -4.78 21.69 -7.40
CA ARG A 395 -5.18 20.33 -6.97
C ARG A 395 -5.31 19.37 -8.16
N VAL A 396 -4.45 18.35 -8.24
CA VAL A 396 -4.68 17.15 -9.06
C VAL A 396 -5.58 16.20 -8.26
N PRO A 397 -6.81 15.85 -8.70
CA PRO A 397 -7.80 15.16 -7.86
C PRO A 397 -7.44 13.77 -7.32
N SER A 398 -6.33 13.17 -7.76
CA SER A 398 -5.90 11.81 -7.39
C SER A 398 -4.70 11.76 -6.43
N LEU A 399 -4.13 12.92 -6.08
CA LEU A 399 -3.01 13.05 -5.15
C LEU A 399 -3.51 13.73 -3.89
N LEU A 400 -3.15 13.18 -2.73
CA LEU A 400 -3.54 13.73 -1.44
C LEU A 400 -2.41 13.82 -0.42
N PRO A 401 -2.58 14.68 0.60
CA PRO A 401 -1.69 14.76 1.74
C PRO A 401 -1.64 13.40 2.44
N VAL A 402 -0.44 13.01 2.83
CA VAL A 402 -0.17 11.78 3.56
C VAL A 402 -1.17 11.50 4.70
N PRO A 403 -1.43 12.39 5.67
CA PRO A 403 -2.10 11.95 6.89
C PRO A 403 -3.62 11.68 6.77
N CYS A 404 -4.27 12.03 5.65
CA CYS A 404 -5.74 12.10 5.59
C CYS A 404 -6.48 10.82 5.19
N LEU A 405 -5.81 9.70 4.87
CA LEU A 405 -6.47 8.51 4.31
C LEU A 405 -5.82 7.17 4.66
N GLN A 406 -6.65 6.21 5.06
CA GLN A 406 -6.30 4.82 5.40
C GLN A 406 -5.21 4.20 4.47
N GLU A 407 -4.05 3.80 5.01
CA GLU A 407 -3.18 2.77 4.38
C GLU A 407 -3.20 1.54 5.28
N SER A 408 -3.18 0.34 4.67
CA SER A 408 -3.28 -0.93 5.40
C SER A 408 -2.04 -1.29 6.23
N ARG A 409 -0.95 -0.50 6.11
CA ARG A 409 0.39 -0.75 6.68
C ARG A 409 1.16 0.57 6.88
N ARG A 410 0.62 1.49 7.68
CA ARG A 410 1.34 2.70 8.10
C ARG A 410 1.68 2.63 9.57
N ASP A 411 2.57 1.70 9.88
CA ASP A 411 2.79 1.21 11.23
C ASP A 411 3.16 2.36 12.19
N LEU A 412 3.81 3.44 11.70
CA LEU A 412 4.01 4.69 12.45
C LEU A 412 2.69 5.38 12.82
N TYR A 413 1.86 5.76 11.83
CA TYR A 413 0.58 6.42 12.08
C TYR A 413 -0.38 5.53 12.90
N TRP A 414 -0.35 4.22 12.70
CA TRP A 414 -1.12 3.27 13.49
C TRP A 414 -0.65 3.22 14.96
N VAL A 415 0.67 3.20 15.23
CA VAL A 415 1.19 3.34 16.61
C VAL A 415 0.84 4.70 17.20
N LEU A 416 1.00 5.80 16.47
CA LEU A 416 0.59 7.14 16.91
C LEU A 416 -0.89 7.18 17.33
N CYS A 417 -1.79 6.60 16.53
CA CYS A 417 -3.23 6.63 16.81
C CYS A 417 -3.65 5.65 17.92
N CYS A 418 -3.19 4.39 17.85
CA CYS A 418 -3.60 3.33 18.77
C CYS A 418 -2.94 3.44 20.14
N SER A 419 -1.68 3.87 20.20
CA SER A 419 -0.93 3.94 21.47
C SER A 419 -1.15 5.23 22.23
N LEU A 420 -1.42 6.36 21.54
CA LEU A 420 -1.27 7.68 22.15
C LEU A 420 -2.59 8.41 22.40
N CYS A 421 -3.65 8.22 21.59
CA CYS A 421 -4.85 9.08 21.71
C CYS A 421 -6.22 8.36 21.81
N ILE A 422 -6.38 7.16 21.28
CA ILE A 422 -7.74 6.69 20.88
C ILE A 422 -8.40 5.71 21.86
N LEU A 423 -7.65 4.90 22.62
CA LEU A 423 -8.23 3.84 23.45
C LEU A 423 -8.40 4.18 24.94
N SER A 424 -7.54 5.04 25.50
CA SER A 424 -7.58 5.42 26.92
C SER A 424 -8.70 6.41 27.26
N HIS A 425 -9.01 7.36 26.37
CA HIS A 425 -9.86 8.52 26.69
C HIS A 425 -11.19 8.60 25.91
N LEU A 426 -11.56 7.56 25.14
CA LEU A 426 -12.92 7.39 24.58
C LEU A 426 -13.79 6.46 25.43
N VAL A 427 -13.28 6.00 26.57
CA VAL A 427 -13.93 5.03 27.49
C VAL A 427 -14.08 5.60 28.92
N GLN A 428 -13.54 6.80 29.17
CA GLN A 428 -13.81 7.63 30.36
C GLN A 428 -14.77 8.76 29.98
#